data_AF-A0A6N7C804-F1
#
_entry.id   AF-A0A6N7C804-F1
#
_cell.length_a   1.000
_cell.length_b   1.000
_cell.length_c   1.000
_cell.angle_alpha   90.00
_cell.angle_beta   90.00
_cell.angle_gamma   90.00
#
_symmetry.space_group_name_H-M   'P 1'
#
loop_
_entity.id
_entity.type
_entity.pdbx_description
1 polymer ?
#
loop_
_entity_poly.entity_id
_entity_poly.type
_entity_poly.pdbx_seq_one_letter_code
_entity_poly.pdbx_strand_id
1 'polypeptide(L)'
;MRSVFAHQAVLAMTPDADPGAPGAAITSALCTHWGRERPRSLAPHHTHADRVGDEVRLRIVFAVDTSRESAVRARIELALAAGHTCGPDGTITRWQLRRCGPTAPTAAEIAQTSGPFPGVA
;
A
#
# COMPACT_ATOMS: atom_id res chain seq x y z
N MET A 1 -2.79 -16.97 12.77
CA MET A 1 -2.28 -17.60 11.53
C MET A 1 -2.16 -16.50 10.50
N ARG A 2 -1.00 -16.38 9.86
CA ARG A 2 -0.75 -15.36 8.85
C ARG A 2 -1.40 -15.76 7.53
N SER A 3 -2.20 -14.87 6.96
CA SER A 3 -2.88 -15.03 5.67
C SER A 3 -2.56 -13.86 4.76
N VAL A 4 -2.67 -14.10 3.46
CA VAL A 4 -2.47 -13.06 2.43
C VAL A 4 -3.82 -12.44 2.12
N PHE A 5 -3.83 -11.11 2.05
CA PHE A 5 -5.00 -10.30 1.76
C PHE A 5 -4.69 -9.30 0.68
N ALA A 6 -5.77 -8.82 0.10
CA ALA A 6 -5.76 -8.00 -1.09
C ALA A 6 -6.72 -6.82 -0.90
N HIS A 7 -6.28 -5.65 -1.33
CA HIS A 7 -7.05 -4.42 -1.30
C HIS A 7 -6.81 -3.67 -2.61
N GLN A 8 -7.81 -2.92 -3.05
CA GLN A 8 -7.72 -2.12 -4.25
C GLN A 8 -8.17 -0.69 -3.98
N ALA A 9 -7.60 0.25 -4.74
CA ALA A 9 -8.06 1.62 -4.73
C ALA A 9 -7.98 2.23 -6.13
N VAL A 10 -8.83 3.21 -6.38
CA VAL A 10 -8.78 4.07 -7.58
C VAL A 10 -8.64 5.50 -7.10
N LEU A 11 -7.61 6.18 -7.60
CA LEU A 11 -7.29 7.55 -7.28
C LEU A 11 -7.40 8.42 -8.53
N ALA A 12 -7.91 9.63 -8.39
CA ALA A 12 -7.72 10.67 -9.42
C ALA A 12 -6.47 11.48 -9.08
N MET A 13 -5.58 11.62 -10.05
CA MET A 13 -4.28 12.30 -9.93
C MET A 13 -4.06 13.19 -11.15
N THR A 14 -3.31 14.29 -10.97
CA THR A 14 -2.85 15.06 -12.13
C THR A 14 -1.91 14.20 -12.99
N PRO A 15 -1.91 14.33 -14.33
CA PRO A 15 -1.13 13.49 -15.23
C PRO A 15 0.36 13.37 -14.86
N ASP A 16 0.95 14.49 -14.41
CA ASP A 16 2.37 14.59 -14.08
C ASP A 16 2.70 14.20 -12.63
N ALA A 17 1.70 13.85 -11.80
CA ALA A 17 1.95 13.41 -10.44
C ALA A 17 2.66 12.06 -10.43
N ASP A 18 3.53 11.82 -9.43
CA ASP A 18 4.17 10.51 -9.25
C ASP A 18 3.12 9.43 -8.88
N PRO A 19 2.91 8.39 -9.72
CA PRO A 19 1.99 7.30 -9.40
C PRO A 19 2.47 6.41 -8.23
N GLY A 20 3.74 6.49 -7.85
CA GLY A 20 4.33 5.79 -6.70
C GLY A 20 4.00 6.44 -5.35
N ALA A 21 3.64 7.72 -5.35
CA ALA A 21 3.41 8.51 -4.14
C ALA A 21 2.33 7.94 -3.19
N PRO A 22 1.18 7.43 -3.67
CA PRO A 22 0.20 6.75 -2.83
C PRO A 22 0.75 5.47 -2.17
N GLY A 23 1.60 4.73 -2.90
CA GLY A 23 2.28 3.55 -2.36
C GLY A 23 3.26 3.90 -1.25
N ALA A 24 3.96 5.03 -1.37
CA ALA A 24 4.80 5.57 -0.31
C ALA A 24 3.97 5.96 0.93
N ALA A 25 2.80 6.60 0.77
CA ALA A 25 1.90 6.91 1.88
C ALA A 25 1.41 5.66 2.62
N ILE A 26 1.02 4.62 1.88
CA ILE A 26 0.65 3.31 2.46
C ILE A 26 1.84 2.72 3.22
N THR A 27 3.03 2.76 2.63
CA THR A 27 4.25 2.25 3.26
C THR A 27 4.53 3.00 4.57
N SER A 28 4.47 4.33 4.58
CA SER A 28 4.65 5.13 5.80
C SER A 28 3.60 4.82 6.87
N ALA A 29 2.35 4.55 6.48
CA ALA A 29 1.27 4.21 7.40
C ALA A 29 1.40 2.79 8.00
N LEU A 30 1.94 1.83 7.24
CA LEU A 30 2.07 0.43 7.65
C LEU A 30 3.45 0.08 8.22
N CYS A 31 4.50 0.76 7.79
CA CYS A 31 5.85 0.64 8.32
C CYS A 31 6.05 1.74 9.35
N THR A 32 5.65 1.48 10.59
CA THR A 32 6.03 2.37 11.66
C THR A 32 7.52 2.25 11.95
N HIS A 33 8.26 3.33 11.77
CA HIS A 33 9.40 3.61 12.63
C HIS A 33 8.86 3.86 14.06
N TRP A 34 8.98 2.86 14.94
CA TRP A 34 8.87 3.07 16.39
C TRP A 34 10.05 2.38 17.07
N GLY A 35 10.99 3.18 17.60
CA GLY A 35 12.07 2.71 18.48
C GLY A 35 13.40 2.32 17.79
N ARG A 36 14.47 2.21 18.60
CA ARG A 36 15.88 1.95 18.24
C ARG A 36 16.15 0.53 17.71
N GLU A 37 15.21 -0.05 16.97
CA GLU A 37 15.35 -1.39 16.41
C GLU A 37 14.86 -1.36 14.96
N ARG A 38 15.52 -2.11 14.07
CA ARG A 38 15.32 -2.03 12.60
C ARG A 38 13.84 -2.02 12.22
N PRO A 39 13.42 -1.28 11.17
CA PRO A 39 12.01 -1.16 10.81
C PRO A 39 11.38 -2.54 10.63
N ARG A 40 10.57 -2.95 11.61
CA ARG A 40 9.81 -4.20 11.52
C ARG A 40 8.52 -3.85 10.81
N SER A 41 8.41 -4.25 9.55
CA SER A 41 7.16 -4.13 8.80
C SER A 41 6.03 -4.78 9.62
N LEU A 42 5.00 -4.00 9.99
CA LEU A 42 3.84 -4.52 10.72
C LEU A 42 3.07 -5.56 9.89
N ALA A 43 3.20 -5.46 8.57
CA ALA A 43 2.57 -6.29 7.57
C ALA A 43 3.45 -6.25 6.31
N PRO A 44 4.22 -7.31 5.98
CA PRO A 44 4.85 -7.40 4.68
C PRO A 44 3.82 -7.11 3.59
N HIS A 45 4.09 -6.10 2.77
CA HIS A 45 3.13 -5.61 1.78
C HIS A 45 3.84 -5.15 0.52
N HIS A 46 3.08 -5.16 -0.56
CA HIS A 46 3.47 -4.66 -1.87
C HIS A 46 2.32 -3.86 -2.45
N THR A 47 2.64 -2.70 -3.02
CA THR A 47 1.68 -1.84 -3.72
C THR A 47 2.12 -1.71 -5.16
N HIS A 48 1.31 -2.22 -6.08
CA HIS A 48 1.44 -1.95 -7.50
C HIS A 48 0.52 -0.78 -7.87
N ALA A 49 1.03 0.14 -8.70
CA ALA A 49 0.29 1.29 -9.20
C ALA A 49 0.32 1.28 -10.73
N ASP A 50 -0.86 1.36 -11.34
CA ASP A 50 -1.04 1.42 -12.79
C ASP A 50 -1.82 2.68 -13.16
N ARG A 51 -1.30 3.47 -14.11
CA ARG A 51 -1.91 4.74 -14.53
C ARG A 51 -2.71 4.54 -15.80
N VAL A 52 -3.97 4.99 -15.77
CA VAL A 52 -4.89 4.99 -16.91
C VAL A 52 -5.51 6.39 -17.03
N GLY A 53 -4.91 7.23 -17.88
CA GLY A 53 -5.28 8.65 -17.98
C GLY A 53 -5.04 9.39 -16.67
N ASP A 54 -6.08 10.04 -16.16
CA ASP A 54 -6.05 10.78 -14.88
C ASP A 54 -6.32 9.89 -13.66
N GLU A 55 -6.51 8.59 -13.86
CA GLU A 55 -6.70 7.63 -12.78
C GLU A 55 -5.42 6.83 -12.50
N VAL A 56 -5.17 6.58 -11.22
CA VAL A 56 -4.18 5.60 -10.76
C VAL A 56 -4.89 4.48 -10.02
N ARG A 57 -4.75 3.27 -10.53
CA ARG A 57 -5.30 2.04 -9.96
C ARG A 57 -4.24 1.39 -9.10
N LEU A 58 -4.57 1.19 -7.83
CA LEU A 58 -3.70 0.56 -6.86
C LEU A 58 -4.13 -0.87 -6.59
N ARG A 59 -3.14 -1.75 -6.56
CA ARG A 59 -3.25 -3.13 -6.10
C ARG A 59 -2.33 -3.30 -4.89
N ILE A 60 -2.94 -3.45 -3.72
CA ILE A 60 -2.22 -3.63 -2.45
C ILE A 60 -2.37 -5.08 -2.01
N VAL A 61 -1.26 -5.77 -1.81
CA VAL A 61 -1.21 -7.14 -1.27
C VAL A 61 -0.43 -7.10 0.03
N PHE A 62 -0.96 -7.71 1.08
CA PHE A 62 -0.31 -7.73 2.39
C PHE A 62 -0.54 -9.05 3.12
N ALA A 63 0.42 -9.45 3.96
CA ALA A 63 0.31 -10.63 4.81
C ALA A 63 0.30 -10.26 6.29
N VAL A 64 -0.76 -10.66 7.00
CA VAL A 64 -0.94 -10.42 8.43
C VAL A 64 -1.67 -11.58 9.11
N ASP A 65 -1.62 -11.64 10.43
CA ASP A 65 -2.59 -12.44 11.17
C ASP A 65 -4.02 -11.98 10.83
N THR A 66 -4.90 -12.95 10.60
CA THR A 66 -6.32 -12.72 10.23
C THR A 66 -7.03 -11.73 11.16
N SER A 67 -6.72 -11.75 12.46
CA SER A 67 -7.26 -10.81 13.45
C SER A 67 -6.85 -9.34 13.25
N ARG A 68 -5.79 -9.09 12.46
CA ARG A 68 -5.27 -7.75 12.15
C ARG A 68 -5.68 -7.25 10.78
N GLU A 69 -6.38 -8.06 9.97
CA GLU A 69 -6.80 -7.71 8.62
C GLU A 69 -7.54 -6.37 8.58
N SER A 70 -8.63 -6.23 9.35
CA SER A 70 -9.45 -5.02 9.39
C SER A 70 -8.64 -3.79 9.82
N ALA A 71 -7.70 -3.97 10.75
CA ALA A 71 -6.85 -2.89 11.24
C ALA A 71 -5.81 -2.41 10.21
N VAL A 72 -5.35 -3.29 9.32
CA VAL A 72 -4.48 -2.92 8.20
C VAL A 72 -5.27 -2.25 7.08
N ARG A 73 -6.46 -2.77 6.75
CA ARG A 73 -7.35 -2.14 5.75
C ARG A 73 -7.72 -0.72 6.14
N ALA A 74 -8.13 -0.50 7.39
CA ALA A 74 -8.45 0.83 7.89
C ALA A 74 -7.25 1.81 7.80
N ARG A 75 -6.02 1.33 8.00
CA ARG A 75 -4.81 2.16 7.85
C ARG A 75 -4.53 2.50 6.39
N ILE A 76 -4.69 1.55 5.47
CA ILE A 76 -4.57 1.78 4.03
C ILE A 76 -5.60 2.83 3.59
N GLU A 77 -6.86 2.64 3.97
CA GLU A 77 -7.94 3.56 3.66
C GLU A 77 -7.68 4.96 4.20
N LEU A 78 -7.23 5.08 5.47
CA LEU A 78 -6.89 6.37 6.08
C LEU A 78 -5.73 7.07 5.35
N ALA A 79 -4.68 6.33 4.99
CA ALA A 79 -3.53 6.87 4.26
C ALA A 79 -3.95 7.41 2.87
N LEU A 80 -4.83 6.69 2.19
CA LEU A 80 -5.34 7.11 0.88
C LEU A 80 -6.36 8.25 0.99
N ALA A 81 -7.18 8.26 2.04
CA ALA A 81 -8.17 9.31 2.30
C ALA A 81 -7.50 10.66 2.67
N ALA A 82 -6.27 10.64 3.21
CA ALA A 82 -5.50 11.86 3.45
C ALA A 82 -5.26 12.67 2.16
N GLY A 83 -5.27 12.01 0.98
CA GLY A 83 -5.24 12.68 -0.32
C GLY A 83 -3.89 13.30 -0.69
N HIS A 84 -2.83 13.02 0.08
CA HIS A 84 -1.50 13.52 -0.21
C HIS A 84 -0.40 12.69 0.48
N THR A 85 0.82 12.84 -0.03
CA THR A 85 2.06 12.46 0.67
C THR A 85 3.10 13.54 0.51
N CYS A 86 4.01 13.63 1.47
CA CYS A 86 5.22 14.45 1.37
C CYS A 86 6.40 13.52 1.06
N GLY A 87 7.05 13.75 -0.08
CA GLY A 87 8.27 13.05 -0.46
C GLY A 87 9.46 13.42 0.43
N PRO A 88 10.55 12.64 0.39
CA PRO A 88 11.77 12.93 1.15
C PRO A 88 12.46 14.23 0.72
N ASP A 89 12.18 14.70 -0.49
CA ASP A 89 12.60 15.97 -1.07
C ASP A 89 11.69 17.16 -0.68
N GLY A 90 10.63 16.90 0.09
CA GLY A 90 9.62 17.90 0.47
C GLY A 90 8.52 18.11 -0.58
N THR A 91 8.55 17.38 -1.70
CA THR A 91 7.53 17.50 -2.75
C THR A 91 6.20 16.90 -2.27
N ILE A 92 5.12 17.68 -2.34
CA ILE A 92 3.78 17.20 -1.99
C ILE A 92 3.08 16.68 -3.24
N THR A 93 2.83 15.37 -3.28
CA THR A 93 1.96 14.78 -4.29
C THR A 93 0.54 14.67 -3.75
N ARG A 94 -0.46 15.06 -4.54
CA ARG A 94 -1.89 15.07 -4.15
C ARG A 94 -2.71 14.13 -5.04
N TRP A 95 -3.79 13.62 -4.48
CA TRP A 95 -4.77 12.79 -5.18
C TRP A 95 -6.15 12.91 -4.53
N GLN A 96 -7.17 12.40 -5.23
CA GLN A 96 -8.52 12.21 -4.69
C GLN A 96 -8.88 10.72 -4.70
N LEU A 97 -9.26 10.18 -3.54
CA LEU A 97 -9.73 8.80 -3.44
C LEU A 97 -11.11 8.66 -4.07
N ARG A 98 -11.23 7.83 -5.11
CA ARG A 98 -12.50 7.57 -5.83
C ARG A 98 -13.17 6.28 -5.36
N ARG A 99 -12.38 5.21 -5.22
CA ARG A 99 -12.84 3.90 -4.73
C ARG A 99 -11.76 3.28 -3.87
N CYS A 100 -12.18 2.54 -2.85
CA CYS A 100 -11.29 1.80 -1.96
C CYS A 100 -12.07 0.59 -1.43
N GLY A 101 -11.43 -0.58 -1.35
CA GLY A 101 -12.12 -1.75 -0.81
C GLY A 101 -11.36 -3.06 -0.87
N PRO A 102 -11.83 -4.05 -0.10
CA PRO A 102 -11.24 -5.39 -0.10
C PRO A 102 -11.44 -6.10 -1.43
N THR A 103 -10.45 -6.92 -1.79
CA THR A 103 -10.52 -7.85 -2.91
C THR A 103 -9.94 -9.20 -2.51
N ALA A 104 -10.28 -10.24 -3.25
CA ALA A 104 -9.62 -11.53 -3.11
C ALA A 104 -8.18 -11.43 -3.65
N PRO A 105 -7.19 -12.03 -2.98
CA PRO A 105 -5.86 -12.21 -3.56
C PRO A 105 -5.92 -13.31 -4.62
N THR A 106 -5.10 -13.18 -5.66
CA THR A 106 -4.91 -14.22 -6.67
C THR A 106 -3.99 -15.32 -6.12
N ALA A 107 -4.02 -16.50 -6.74
CA ALA A 107 -3.13 -17.61 -6.36
C ALA A 107 -1.64 -17.22 -6.46
N ALA A 108 -1.27 -16.41 -7.46
CA ALA A 108 0.09 -15.91 -7.64
C ALA A 108 0.51 -14.96 -6.49
N GLU A 109 -0.38 -14.06 -6.07
CA GLU A 109 -0.12 -13.14 -4.95
C GLU A 109 0.03 -13.88 -3.61
N ILE A 110 -0.76 -14.94 -3.42
CA ILE A 110 -0.64 -15.82 -2.24
C ILE A 110 0.72 -16.53 -2.23
N ALA A 111 1.15 -17.07 -3.37
CA ALA A 111 2.43 -17.77 -3.51
C ALA A 111 3.62 -16.83 -3.28
N GLN A 112 3.58 -15.62 -3.84
CA GLN A 112 4.67 -14.65 -3.76
C GLN A 112 4.92 -14.12 -2.34
N THR A 113 3.87 -14.04 -1.52
CA THR A 113 3.97 -13.60 -0.12
C THR A 113 4.29 -14.76 0.85
N SER A 114 4.35 -16.00 0.33
CA SER A 114 4.68 -17.23 1.09
C SER A 114 6.13 -17.68 0.89
N GLY A 115 6.84 -17.14 -0.12
CA GLY A 115 8.27 -17.38 -0.33
C GLY A 115 9.18 -16.47 0.51
N PRO A 116 10.47 -16.81 0.72
CA PRO A 116 11.43 -15.85 1.24
C PRO A 116 11.49 -14.65 0.29
N PHE A 117 11.34 -13.44 0.83
CA PHE A 117 11.57 -12.21 0.07
C PHE A 117 12.89 -12.35 -0.68
N PRO A 118 12.95 -12.29 -2.03
CA PRO A 118 14.22 -12.17 -2.69
C PRO A 118 14.76 -10.79 -2.30
N GLY A 119 15.73 -10.80 -1.39
CA GLY A 119 16.56 -9.63 -1.16
C GLY A 119 17.12 -9.22 -2.50
N VAL A 120 16.82 -8.00 -2.93
CA VAL A 120 17.48 -7.42 -4.08
C VAL A 120 18.98 -7.38 -3.75
N ALA A 121 19.77 -8.00 -4.61
CA ALA A 121 21.23 -7.98 -4.55
C ALA A 121 21.76 -6.58 -4.87
#